data_AF-A0A218NN16-F1
#
_entry.id   AF-A0A218NN16-F1
#
_cell.length_a   1.000
_cell.length_b   1.000
_cell.length_c   1.000
_cell.angle_alpha   90.00
_cell.angle_beta   90.00
_cell.angle_gamma   90.00
#
_symmetry.space_group_name_H-M   'P 1'
#
loop_
_entity.id
_entity.type
_entity.pdbx_description
1 polymer ?
#
loop_
_entity_poly.entity_id
_entity_poly.type
_entity_poly.pdbx_seq_one_letter_code
_entity_poly.pdbx_strand_id
1 'polypeptide(L)'
;MLGYIIIAIFLIFDFVISLWDAYASGVNKGMLEKKQTFASMFTKVLFVYAGVGIAFFGMTYVLVIILSLILYAIGYIGASLLVYTLNFSFLVFGLMIISFGVLVTVQSILVAVHRRSLGSIAISIFNVIIILFDISMYASGFKGALRVVRNGRSRSAGFYEIIIAALILAYVLIHTAYKKGINSVLDKGGMGVQKLY
;
A
#
# COMPACT_ATOMS: atom_id res chain seq x y z
N MET A 1 0.00 -23.45 -14.51
CA MET A 1 0.84 -23.49 -13.30
C MET A 1 1.78 -22.29 -13.19
N LEU A 2 2.57 -21.97 -14.22
CA LEU A 2 3.49 -20.82 -14.19
C LEU A 2 2.82 -19.47 -13.84
N GLY A 3 1.63 -19.19 -14.40
CA GLY A 3 0.89 -17.94 -14.11
C GLY A 3 0.46 -17.79 -12.65
N TYR A 4 0.10 -18.88 -11.97
CA TYR A 4 -0.27 -18.83 -10.54
C TYR A 4 0.94 -18.57 -9.64
N ILE A 5 2.10 -19.12 -10.01
CA ILE A 5 3.36 -18.88 -9.30
C ILE A 5 3.75 -17.40 -9.40
N ILE A 6 3.63 -16.81 -10.59
CA ILE A 6 3.92 -15.39 -10.82
C ILE A 6 2.98 -14.50 -10.00
N ILE A 7 1.67 -14.79 -9.98
CA ILE A 7 0.69 -14.04 -9.17
C ILE A 7 1.02 -14.15 -7.68
N ALA A 8 1.37 -15.35 -7.19
CA ALA A 8 1.74 -15.53 -5.80
C ALA A 8 3.00 -14.73 -5.42
N ILE A 9 4.00 -14.68 -6.31
CA ILE A 9 5.20 -13.88 -6.12
C ILE A 9 4.84 -12.39 -6.01
N PHE A 10 4.03 -11.86 -6.94
CA PHE A 10 3.59 -10.47 -6.89
C PHE A 10 2.82 -10.15 -5.60
N LEU A 11 1.91 -11.02 -5.16
CA LEU A 11 1.18 -10.83 -3.90
C LEU A 11 2.10 -10.79 -2.68
N ILE A 12 3.14 -11.63 -2.64
CA ILE A 12 4.13 -11.61 -1.56
C ILE A 12 4.93 -10.31 -1.59
N PHE A 13 5.36 -9.86 -2.78
CA PHE A 13 6.06 -8.59 -2.91
C PHE A 13 5.18 -7.42 -2.47
N ASP A 14 3.93 -7.34 -2.94
CA ASP A 14 2.98 -6.28 -2.57
C ASP A 14 2.71 -6.26 -1.07
N PHE A 15 2.61 -7.44 -0.45
CA PHE A 15 2.46 -7.58 1.00
C PHE A 15 3.68 -7.02 1.75
N VAL A 16 4.88 -7.43 1.36
CA VAL A 16 6.14 -7.02 2.01
C VAL A 16 6.38 -5.53 1.80
N ILE A 17 6.15 -5.01 0.59
CA ILE A 17 6.28 -3.59 0.27
C ILE A 17 5.29 -2.77 1.10
N SER A 18 4.03 -3.20 1.22
CA SER A 18 3.04 -2.51 2.05
C SER A 18 3.46 -2.44 3.53
N LEU A 19 4.02 -3.53 4.08
CA LEU A 19 4.57 -3.51 5.44
C LEU A 19 5.78 -2.59 5.57
N TRP A 20 6.66 -2.59 4.56
CA TRP A 20 7.82 -1.73 4.52
C TRP A 20 7.41 -0.25 4.47
N ASP A 21 6.45 0.11 3.63
CA ASP A 21 5.96 1.49 3.49
C ASP A 21 5.31 1.99 4.78
N ALA A 22 4.56 1.13 5.48
CA ALA A 22 4.04 1.44 6.80
C ALA A 22 5.16 1.66 7.83
N TYR A 23 6.14 0.76 7.88
CA TYR A 23 7.28 0.88 8.78
C TYR A 23 8.10 2.15 8.50
N ALA A 24 8.44 2.41 7.24
CA ALA A 24 9.18 3.58 6.81
C ALA A 24 8.43 4.88 7.12
N SER A 25 7.11 4.91 6.91
CA SER A 25 6.27 6.04 7.30
C SER A 25 6.29 6.27 8.81
N GLY A 26 6.32 5.19 9.61
CA GLY A 26 6.47 5.26 11.06
C GLY A 26 7.82 5.83 11.49
N VAL A 27 8.91 5.38 10.87
CA VAL A 27 10.26 5.93 11.07
C VAL A 27 10.28 7.42 10.78
N ASN A 28 9.69 7.83 9.66
CA ASN A 28 9.61 9.24 9.28
C ASN A 28 8.84 10.05 10.31
N LYS A 29 7.70 9.55 10.80
CA LYS A 29 6.97 10.21 11.89
C LYS A 29 7.81 10.34 13.16
N GLY A 30 8.47 9.27 13.60
CA GLY A 30 9.34 9.32 14.80
C GLY A 30 10.50 10.31 14.65
N MET A 31 11.06 10.46 13.43
CA MET A 31 12.08 11.47 13.15
C MET A 31 11.52 12.90 13.20
N LEU A 32 10.27 13.11 12.76
CA LEU A 32 9.59 14.40 12.84
C LEU A 32 9.27 14.79 14.28
N GLU A 33 8.85 13.85 15.11
CA GLU A 33 8.59 14.08 16.53
C GLU A 33 9.88 14.47 17.29
N LYS A 34 11.04 13.93 16.90
CA LYS A 34 12.33 14.29 17.50
C LYS A 34 12.92 15.61 17.02
N LYS A 35 12.75 15.94 15.73
CA LYS A 35 13.31 17.16 15.15
C LYS A 35 12.22 18.22 15.05
N GLN A 36 12.25 19.23 15.94
CA GLN A 36 11.47 20.47 15.84
C GLN A 36 11.84 21.34 14.61
N THR A 37 12.28 20.76 13.49
CA THR A 37 12.73 21.53 12.35
C THR A 37 11.59 21.74 11.36
N PHE A 38 11.08 22.97 11.42
CA PHE A 38 10.11 23.71 10.60
C PHE A 38 10.32 23.70 9.07
N ALA A 39 11.00 22.71 8.48
CA ALA A 39 10.81 22.48 7.04
C ALA A 39 9.36 22.05 6.84
N SER A 40 8.57 22.87 6.10
CA SER A 40 7.14 22.73 5.77
C SER A 40 6.51 21.49 6.40
N MET A 41 5.97 21.66 7.62
CA MET A 41 5.28 20.60 8.38
C MET A 41 4.27 19.87 7.48
N PHE A 42 3.65 20.61 6.56
CA PHE A 42 2.72 20.13 5.55
C PHE A 42 3.32 19.06 4.62
N THR A 43 4.51 19.29 4.04
CA THR A 43 5.12 18.35 3.08
C THR A 43 5.51 17.03 3.74
N LYS A 44 5.99 17.09 4.99
CA LYS A 44 6.40 15.92 5.77
C LYS A 44 5.22 15.12 6.31
N VAL A 45 4.19 15.81 6.78
CA VAL A 45 2.95 15.19 7.24
C VAL A 45 2.22 14.50 6.08
N LEU A 46 2.19 15.15 4.91
CA LEU A 46 1.64 14.56 3.69
C LEU A 46 2.44 13.33 3.24
N PHE A 47 3.77 13.31 3.41
CA PHE A 47 4.60 12.14 3.13
C PHE A 47 4.26 10.94 4.03
N VAL A 48 4.10 11.18 5.34
CA VAL A 48 3.71 10.13 6.30
C VAL A 48 2.33 9.59 5.97
N TYR A 49 1.34 10.45 5.74
CA TYR A 49 -0.02 10.00 5.42
C TYR A 49 -0.14 9.36 4.04
N ALA A 50 0.63 9.83 3.05
CA ALA A 50 0.64 9.22 1.73
C ALA A 50 1.24 7.82 1.79
N GLY A 51 2.37 7.64 2.49
CA GLY A 51 2.99 6.33 2.66
C GLY A 51 2.14 5.34 3.47
N VAL A 52 1.50 5.78 4.56
CA VAL A 52 0.54 4.95 5.31
C VAL A 52 -0.69 4.63 4.45
N GLY A 53 -1.15 5.57 3.62
CA GLY A 53 -2.25 5.36 2.69
C GLY A 53 -1.95 4.28 1.65
N ILE A 54 -0.82 4.39 0.94
CA ILE A 54 -0.38 3.34 -0.01
C ILE A 54 -0.29 1.99 0.70
N ALA A 55 0.39 1.95 1.85
CA ALA A 55 0.56 0.73 2.63
C ALA A 55 -0.79 0.10 3.00
N PHE A 56 -1.75 0.91 3.44
CA PHE A 56 -3.08 0.43 3.83
C PHE A 56 -3.87 -0.11 2.64
N PHE A 57 -3.92 0.62 1.52
CA PHE A 57 -4.69 0.18 0.36
C PHE A 57 -4.02 -0.98 -0.37
N GLY A 58 -2.69 -1.00 -0.46
CA GLY A 58 -1.92 -2.14 -0.97
C GLY A 58 -2.14 -3.40 -0.13
N MET A 59 -2.03 -3.29 1.20
CA MET A 59 -2.30 -4.41 2.10
C MET A 59 -3.75 -4.89 2.02
N THR A 60 -4.71 -3.97 1.97
CA THR A 60 -6.13 -4.33 1.84
C THR A 60 -6.37 -5.07 0.53
N TYR A 61 -5.81 -4.59 -0.59
CA TYR A 61 -5.92 -5.23 -1.89
C TYR A 61 -5.41 -6.68 -1.86
N VAL A 62 -4.20 -6.89 -1.31
CA VAL A 62 -3.61 -8.22 -1.14
C VAL A 62 -4.50 -9.12 -0.27
N LEU A 63 -4.97 -8.62 0.88
CA LEU A 63 -5.79 -9.41 1.79
C LEU A 63 -7.15 -9.78 1.20
N VAL A 64 -7.77 -8.90 0.42
CA VAL A 64 -9.01 -9.24 -0.30
C VAL A 64 -8.76 -10.40 -1.27
N ILE A 65 -7.64 -10.39 -2.00
CA ILE A 65 -7.30 -11.47 -2.92
C ILE A 65 -7.10 -12.78 -2.15
N ILE A 66 -6.28 -12.76 -1.09
CA ILE A 66 -5.97 -13.95 -0.28
C ILE A 66 -7.24 -14.52 0.35
N LEU A 67 -8.03 -13.70 1.05
CA LEU A 67 -9.25 -14.14 1.70
C LEU A 67 -10.27 -14.70 0.70
N SER A 68 -10.46 -14.03 -0.43
CA SER A 68 -11.39 -14.51 -1.47
C SER A 68 -10.96 -15.86 -2.05
N LEU A 69 -9.66 -16.05 -2.29
CA LEU A 69 -9.12 -17.31 -2.79
C LEU A 69 -9.26 -18.44 -1.76
N ILE A 70 -8.98 -18.17 -0.48
CA ILE A 70 -9.16 -19.15 0.60
C ILE A 70 -10.63 -19.56 0.72
N LEU A 71 -11.55 -18.59 0.77
CA LEU A 71 -12.98 -18.86 0.89
C LEU A 71 -13.53 -19.63 -0.31
N TYR A 72 -13.01 -19.36 -1.52
CA TYR A 72 -13.35 -20.14 -2.70
C TYR A 72 -12.80 -21.56 -2.63
N ALA A 73 -11.55 -21.73 -2.21
CA ALA A 73 -10.89 -23.04 -2.11
C ALA A 73 -11.59 -23.98 -1.12
N ILE A 74 -12.15 -23.44 -0.02
CA ILE A 74 -12.92 -24.23 0.96
C ILE A 74 -14.41 -24.36 0.60
N GLY A 75 -14.84 -23.84 -0.55
CA GLY A 75 -16.24 -23.91 -1.00
C GLY A 75 -17.22 -22.99 -0.27
N TYR A 76 -16.74 -22.02 0.51
CA TYR A 76 -17.59 -21.07 1.25
C TYR A 76 -18.22 -20.02 0.33
N ILE A 77 -17.52 -19.63 -0.75
CA ILE A 77 -18.04 -18.73 -1.78
C ILE A 77 -18.01 -19.37 -3.16
N GLY A 78 -19.01 -19.05 -3.99
CA GLY A 78 -19.05 -19.47 -5.39
C GLY A 78 -18.14 -18.62 -6.31
N ALA A 79 -17.84 -19.15 -7.50
CA ALA A 79 -16.99 -18.47 -8.50
C ALA A 79 -17.52 -17.08 -8.88
N SER A 80 -18.84 -16.87 -8.89
CA SER A 80 -19.44 -15.56 -9.18
C SER A 80 -19.06 -14.50 -8.15
N LEU A 81 -19.06 -14.85 -6.86
CA LEU A 81 -18.72 -13.94 -5.78
C LEU A 81 -17.22 -13.67 -5.75
N LEU A 82 -16.39 -14.70 -6.00
CA LEU A 82 -14.94 -14.53 -6.15
C LEU A 82 -14.61 -13.53 -7.27
N VAL A 83 -15.14 -13.76 -8.48
CA VAL A 83 -14.88 -12.90 -9.64
C VAL A 83 -15.39 -11.48 -9.40
N TYR A 84 -16.58 -11.32 -8.81
CA TYR A 84 -17.10 -10.01 -8.44
C TYR A 84 -16.18 -9.29 -7.45
N THR A 85 -15.75 -9.97 -6.39
CA THR A 85 -14.93 -9.38 -5.31
C THR A 85 -13.57 -8.94 -5.82
N LEU A 86 -12.89 -9.77 -6.64
CA LEU A 86 -11.61 -9.42 -7.23
C LEU A 86 -11.70 -8.23 -8.18
N ASN A 87 -12.73 -8.16 -9.02
CA ASN A 87 -12.92 -7.04 -9.94
C ASN A 87 -13.32 -5.75 -9.22
N PHE A 88 -14.16 -5.84 -8.18
CA PHE A 88 -14.51 -4.70 -7.33
C PHE A 88 -13.27 -4.17 -6.59
N SER A 89 -12.50 -5.06 -5.98
CA SER A 89 -11.23 -4.78 -5.31
C SER A 89 -10.26 -4.06 -6.24
N PHE A 90 -10.09 -4.57 -7.47
CA PHE A 90 -9.25 -3.95 -8.50
C PHE A 90 -9.69 -2.51 -8.81
N LEU A 91 -10.99 -2.26 -9.00
CA LEU A 91 -11.48 -0.90 -9.29
C LEU A 91 -11.26 0.07 -8.13
N VAL A 92 -11.62 -0.34 -6.91
CA VAL A 92 -11.58 0.55 -5.74
C VAL A 92 -10.15 0.72 -5.25
N PHE A 93 -9.46 -0.37 -4.92
CA PHE A 93 -8.12 -0.28 -4.35
C PHE A 93 -7.07 0.01 -5.41
N GLY A 94 -7.21 -0.45 -6.65
CA GLY A 94 -6.31 -0.06 -7.74
C GLY A 94 -6.31 1.45 -7.96
N LEU A 95 -7.49 2.09 -7.93
CA LEU A 95 -7.59 3.55 -8.01
C LEU A 95 -6.95 4.25 -6.81
N MET A 96 -7.14 3.74 -5.60
CA MET A 96 -6.51 4.29 -4.39
C MET A 96 -4.99 4.14 -4.42
N ILE A 97 -4.46 2.98 -4.80
CA ILE A 97 -3.02 2.72 -4.94
C ILE A 97 -2.42 3.72 -5.94
N ILE A 98 -3.05 3.92 -7.11
CA ILE A 98 -2.61 4.93 -8.09
C ILE A 98 -2.66 6.34 -7.49
N SER A 99 -3.77 6.72 -6.85
CA SER A 99 -3.96 8.09 -6.32
C SER A 99 -2.89 8.44 -5.29
N PHE A 100 -2.63 7.53 -4.36
CA PHE A 100 -1.58 7.71 -3.37
C PHE A 100 -0.17 7.54 -3.96
N GLY A 101 0.01 6.65 -4.93
CA GLY A 101 1.24 6.48 -5.69
C GLY A 101 1.67 7.76 -6.40
N VAL A 102 0.74 8.50 -7.01
CA VAL A 102 1.01 9.83 -7.59
C VAL A 102 1.54 10.79 -6.53
N LEU A 103 0.93 10.82 -5.33
CA LEU A 103 1.39 11.71 -4.24
C LEU A 103 2.82 11.36 -3.80
N VAL A 104 3.14 10.08 -3.66
CA VAL A 104 4.49 9.62 -3.30
C VAL A 104 5.50 9.92 -4.42
N THR A 105 5.11 9.75 -5.68
CA THR A 105 5.96 10.08 -6.83
C THR A 105 6.29 11.57 -6.86
N VAL A 106 5.30 12.45 -6.76
CA VAL A 106 5.51 13.92 -6.71
C VAL A 106 6.46 14.29 -5.56
N GLN A 107 6.26 13.71 -4.38
CA GLN A 107 7.12 13.93 -3.23
C GLN A 107 8.56 13.45 -3.48
N SER A 108 8.74 12.27 -4.06
CA SER A 108 10.07 11.73 -4.36
C SER A 108 10.83 12.61 -5.36
N ILE A 109 10.14 13.19 -6.34
CA ILE A 109 10.70 14.18 -7.28
C ILE A 109 11.14 15.43 -6.52
N LEU A 110 10.28 15.98 -5.65
CA LEU A 110 10.63 17.16 -4.84
C LEU A 110 11.88 16.90 -3.98
N VAL A 111 11.97 15.73 -3.34
CA VAL A 111 13.15 15.35 -2.55
C VAL A 111 14.39 15.23 -3.43
N ALA A 112 14.27 14.64 -4.62
CA ALA A 112 15.38 14.51 -5.56
C ALA A 112 15.91 15.89 -6.04
N VAL A 113 15.00 16.82 -6.34
CA VAL A 113 15.35 18.19 -6.77
C VAL A 113 16.09 18.95 -5.66
N HIS A 114 15.68 18.78 -4.40
CA HIS A 114 16.30 19.48 -3.27
C HIS A 114 17.61 18.83 -2.81
N ARG A 115 17.65 17.49 -2.68
CA ARG A 115 18.84 16.78 -2.18
C ARG A 115 19.91 16.59 -3.24
N ARG A 116 19.53 16.53 -4.53
CA ARG A 116 20.41 16.27 -5.68
C ARG A 116 21.34 15.06 -5.49
N SER A 117 20.93 14.09 -4.69
CA SER A 117 21.71 12.87 -4.45
C SER A 117 21.33 11.80 -5.48
N LEU A 118 22.30 10.99 -5.93
CA LEU A 118 22.06 9.90 -6.87
C LEU A 118 20.98 8.93 -6.37
N GLY A 119 21.00 8.61 -5.07
CA GLY A 119 19.98 7.75 -4.46
C GLY A 119 18.57 8.35 -4.52
N SER A 120 18.39 9.64 -4.21
CA SER A 120 17.08 10.29 -4.31
C SER A 120 16.57 10.38 -5.74
N ILE A 121 17.46 10.59 -6.71
CA ILE A 121 17.11 10.63 -8.13
C ILE A 121 16.68 9.23 -8.61
N ALA A 122 17.41 8.18 -8.25
CA ALA A 122 17.06 6.80 -8.60
C ALA A 122 15.70 6.38 -8.03
N ILE A 123 15.41 6.70 -6.76
CA ILE A 123 14.10 6.44 -6.14
C ILE A 123 12.98 7.16 -6.88
N SER A 124 13.21 8.42 -7.25
CA SER A 124 12.21 9.19 -8.01
C SER A 124 11.93 8.58 -9.38
N ILE A 125 12.95 8.13 -10.11
CA ILE A 125 12.79 7.47 -11.41
C ILE A 125 12.04 6.15 -11.23
N PHE A 126 12.40 5.35 -10.23
CA PHE A 126 11.72 4.10 -9.92
C PHE A 126 10.22 4.32 -9.64
N ASN A 127 9.88 5.30 -8.79
CA ASN A 127 8.48 5.61 -8.48
C ASN A 127 7.68 6.05 -9.72
N VAL A 128 8.30 6.81 -10.63
CA VAL A 128 7.68 7.18 -11.92
C VAL A 128 7.40 5.95 -12.78
N ILE A 129 8.34 5.00 -12.86
CA ILE A 129 8.15 3.76 -13.62
C ILE A 129 7.02 2.93 -13.03
N ILE A 130 6.99 2.76 -11.71
CA ILE A 130 5.95 1.98 -11.01
C ILE A 130 4.57 2.60 -11.22
N ILE A 131 4.41 3.91 -11.02
CA ILE A 131 3.08 4.53 -11.17
C ILE A 131 2.57 4.44 -12.62
N LEU A 132 3.45 4.55 -13.63
CA LEU A 132 3.07 4.37 -15.02
C LEU A 132 2.65 2.93 -15.31
N PHE A 133 3.35 1.96 -14.73
CA PHE A 133 2.99 0.54 -14.82
C PHE A 133 1.62 0.28 -14.19
N ASP A 134 1.37 0.79 -12.99
CA ASP A 134 0.08 0.65 -12.29
C ASP A 134 -1.07 1.27 -13.09
N ILE A 135 -0.87 2.48 -13.63
CA ILE A 135 -1.86 3.15 -14.50
C ILE A 135 -2.14 2.31 -15.74
N SER A 136 -1.11 1.76 -16.39
CA SER A 136 -1.25 0.93 -17.57
C SER A 136 -2.05 -0.35 -17.29
N MET A 137 -1.71 -1.04 -16.20
CA MET A 137 -2.41 -2.25 -15.74
C MET A 137 -3.87 -1.93 -15.39
N TYR A 138 -4.11 -0.83 -14.68
CA TYR A 138 -5.45 -0.40 -14.30
C TYR A 138 -6.29 -0.06 -15.53
N ALA A 139 -5.77 0.76 -16.45
CA ALA A 139 -6.46 1.16 -17.68
C ALA A 139 -6.82 -0.04 -18.56
N SER A 140 -5.91 -1.01 -18.68
CA SER A 140 -6.11 -2.24 -19.47
C SER A 140 -7.21 -3.12 -18.88
N GLY A 141 -7.29 -3.23 -17.55
CA GLY A 141 -8.30 -4.04 -16.85
C GLY A 141 -9.65 -3.33 -16.62
N PHE A 142 -9.67 -2.00 -16.64
CA PHE A 142 -10.79 -1.18 -16.15
C PHE A 142 -12.14 -1.53 -16.78
N LYS A 143 -12.23 -1.56 -18.13
CA LYS A 143 -13.49 -1.83 -18.83
C LYS A 143 -14.03 -3.23 -18.52
N GLY A 144 -13.14 -4.22 -18.40
CA GLY A 144 -13.50 -5.60 -18.05
C GLY A 144 -14.06 -5.68 -16.63
N ALA A 145 -13.32 -5.12 -15.67
CA ALA A 145 -13.72 -5.12 -14.26
C ALA A 145 -15.03 -4.35 -14.03
N LEU A 146 -15.17 -3.17 -14.65
CA LEU A 146 -16.38 -2.37 -14.54
C LEU A 146 -17.61 -3.10 -15.07
N ARG A 147 -17.48 -3.82 -16.19
CA ARG A 147 -18.58 -4.61 -16.76
C ARG A 147 -19.01 -5.73 -15.80
N VAL A 148 -18.05 -6.45 -15.22
CA VAL A 148 -18.31 -7.53 -14.26
C VAL A 148 -19.04 -6.99 -13.02
N VAL A 149 -18.54 -5.91 -12.43
CA VAL A 149 -19.14 -5.30 -11.23
C VAL A 149 -20.54 -4.75 -11.52
N ARG A 150 -20.72 -4.06 -12.66
CA ARG A 150 -22.04 -3.51 -13.04
C ARG A 150 -23.09 -4.61 -13.21
N ASN A 151 -22.71 -5.74 -13.83
CA ASN A 151 -23.64 -6.82 -14.14
C ASN A 151 -23.81 -7.82 -12.98
N GLY A 152 -22.91 -7.83 -12.00
CA GLY A 152 -22.89 -8.79 -10.89
C GLY A 152 -23.56 -8.34 -9.60
N ARG A 153 -24.14 -7.13 -9.56
CA ARG A 153 -24.61 -6.48 -8.31
C ARG A 153 -25.69 -7.26 -7.54
N SER A 154 -26.50 -8.09 -8.21
CA SER A 154 -27.52 -8.92 -7.56
C SER A 154 -26.96 -10.24 -6.97
N ARG A 155 -25.70 -10.60 -7.28
CA ARG A 155 -25.06 -11.86 -6.88
C ARG A 155 -23.92 -11.64 -5.86
N SER A 156 -23.89 -10.46 -5.23
CA SER A 156 -22.78 -10.01 -4.38
C SER A 156 -23.01 -10.23 -2.88
N ALA A 157 -24.07 -10.92 -2.47
CA ALA A 157 -24.31 -11.23 -1.05
C ALA A 157 -23.07 -11.91 -0.44
N GLY A 158 -22.49 -11.35 0.63
CA GLY A 158 -21.24 -11.85 1.23
C GLY A 158 -19.96 -11.08 0.85
N PHE A 159 -19.99 -10.17 -0.13
CA PHE A 159 -18.76 -9.48 -0.56
C PHE A 159 -18.28 -8.43 0.45
N TYR A 160 -19.21 -7.73 1.12
CA TYR A 160 -18.87 -6.67 2.07
C TYR A 160 -18.12 -7.24 3.27
N GLU A 161 -18.47 -8.45 3.71
CA GLU A 161 -17.86 -9.18 4.80
C GLU A 161 -16.39 -9.46 4.51
N ILE A 162 -16.07 -9.86 3.27
CA ILE A 162 -14.68 -10.08 2.82
C ILE A 162 -13.90 -8.75 2.84
N ILE A 163 -14.49 -7.68 2.31
CA ILE A 163 -13.86 -6.36 2.28
C ILE A 163 -13.61 -5.83 3.70
N ILE A 164 -14.60 -5.94 4.59
CA ILE A 164 -14.51 -5.48 5.98
C ILE A 164 -13.45 -6.28 6.73
N ALA A 165 -13.43 -7.61 6.58
CA ALA A 165 -12.40 -8.46 7.18
C ALA A 165 -10.99 -8.06 6.70
N ALA A 166 -10.82 -7.83 5.40
CA ALA A 166 -9.55 -7.38 4.82
C ALA A 166 -9.14 -6.00 5.36
N LEU A 167 -10.06 -5.03 5.46
CA LEU A 167 -9.79 -3.69 6.01
C LEU A 167 -9.34 -3.76 7.47
N ILE A 168 -9.99 -4.57 8.30
CA ILE A 168 -9.64 -4.74 9.72
C ILE A 168 -8.25 -5.36 9.84
N LEU A 169 -7.99 -6.44 9.11
CA LEU A 169 -6.68 -7.09 9.11
C LEU A 169 -5.58 -6.17 8.59
N ALA A 170 -5.83 -5.45 7.49
CA ALA A 170 -4.90 -4.46 6.96
C ALA A 170 -4.61 -3.38 8.00
N TYR A 171 -5.63 -2.85 8.67
CA TYR A 171 -5.46 -1.86 9.72
C TYR A 171 -4.53 -2.38 10.84
N VAL A 172 -4.77 -3.60 11.33
CA VAL A 172 -3.95 -4.20 12.40
C VAL A 172 -2.49 -4.36 11.96
N LEU A 173 -2.26 -4.91 10.77
CA LEU A 173 -0.90 -5.13 10.24
C LEU A 173 -0.15 -3.82 10.00
N ILE A 174 -0.79 -2.88 9.30
CA ILE A 174 -0.20 -1.57 8.98
C ILE A 174 0.04 -0.75 10.25
N HIS A 175 -0.91 -0.72 11.18
CA HIS A 175 -0.74 -0.02 12.45
C HIS A 175 0.40 -0.60 13.28
N THR A 176 0.55 -1.92 13.30
CA THR A 176 1.64 -2.60 14.02
C THR A 176 3.00 -2.27 13.40
N ALA A 177 3.14 -2.38 12.08
CA ALA A 177 4.36 -2.02 11.35
C ALA A 177 4.72 -0.54 11.53
N TYR A 178 3.71 0.34 11.44
CA TYR A 178 3.86 1.78 11.62
C TYR A 178 4.32 2.14 13.03
N LYS A 179 3.68 1.59 14.08
CA LYS A 179 4.11 1.78 15.47
C LYS A 179 5.53 1.27 15.71
N LYS A 180 5.88 0.11 15.16
CA LYS A 180 7.23 -0.44 15.23
C LYS A 180 8.25 0.50 14.59
N GLY A 181 7.90 1.13 13.47
CA GLY A 181 8.70 2.17 12.82
C GLY A 181 8.94 3.39 13.72
N ILE A 182 7.89 3.95 14.33
CA ILE A 182 8.00 5.09 15.27
C ILE A 182 8.94 4.74 16.44
N ASN A 183 8.67 3.63 17.12
CA ASN A 183 9.41 3.22 18.30
C ASN A 183 10.88 2.92 17.99
N SER A 184 11.18 2.36 16.81
CA SER A 184 12.57 2.13 16.38
C SER A 184 13.43 3.40 16.40
N VAL A 185 12.81 4.57 16.22
CA VAL A 185 13.47 5.86 16.28
C VAL A 185 13.48 6.37 17.71
N LEU A 186 12.33 6.36 18.40
CA LEU A 186 12.18 6.88 19.76
C LEU A 186 13.05 6.13 20.77
N ASP A 187 13.05 4.79 20.75
CA ASP A 187 13.81 3.93 21.66
C ASP A 187 15.33 4.08 21.47
N LYS A 188 15.78 4.25 20.22
CA LYS A 188 17.19 4.59 19.91
C LYS A 188 17.59 6.00 20.37
N GLY A 189 16.64 6.84 20.78
CA GLY A 189 16.89 8.13 21.45
C GLY A 189 17.22 8.01 22.93
N GLY A 190 16.77 6.94 23.59
CA GLY A 190 17.11 6.65 24.98
C GLY A 190 18.49 6.00 25.14
N MET A 191 19.02 5.37 24.09
CA MET A 191 20.32 4.66 24.09
C MET A 191 21.41 5.37 23.25
N GLY A 192 21.20 6.62 22.84
CA GLY A 192 22.10 7.36 21.94
C GLY A 192 22.94 8.47 22.57
N VAL A 193 22.88 8.66 23.89
CA VAL A 193 23.73 9.63 24.64
C VAL A 193 24.71 8.90 25.55
N GLN A 194 25.29 7.79 25.08
CA GLN A 194 26.52 7.29 25.64
C GLN A 194 27.57 7.10 24.54
N LYS A 195 28.46 8.09 24.53
CA LYS A 195 29.83 8.10 24.01
C LYS A 195 29.96 8.03 22.49
N LEU A 196 30.35 9.18 21.93
CA LEU A 196 31.59 9.33 21.18
C LEU A 196 32.00 10.81 21.25
N TYR A 197 32.78 11.11 22.30
CA TYR A 197 33.89 12.05 22.20
C TYR A 197 35.01 11.35 21.44
#